data_AF-A0A7X0GWC6-F1
#
_entry.id   AF-A0A7X0GWC6-F1
#
_cell.length_a   1.000
_cell.length_b   1.000
_cell.length_c   1.000
_cell.angle_alpha   90.00
_cell.angle_beta   90.00
_cell.angle_gamma   90.00
#
_symmetry.space_group_name_H-M   'P 1'
#
loop_
_entity.id
_entity.type
_entity.pdbx_description
1 polymer ?
#
loop_
_entity_poly.entity_id
_entity_poly.type
_entity_poly.pdbx_seq_one_letter_code
_entity_poly.pdbx_strand_id
1 'polypeptide(L)'
;MVVILLSLLLSVGLVSFDHETSRAQQVGALGTGIAGSAVFALIISWLLDAEHDRFLQTQLSGQLEAQQDAILAEFRKLNTRYLPLREYAPTQEYRGNRFNADLTASLEASGSYTFRGASAKYVAPRVRRNGDRITRVRVVMIDPRSDDALSARAADRASNPKYAGRTLQQIKDGLREETFRSIVSLHGICSRVRVEIGLSASASSVMRVEMFDSDVYMSVYNMETSLRSRFPGTQRYSNESLVYALQRLEGERIYDLCGTKLVFDRQTTDDQLLAALRDCGMTQANEELLAALRQRNERFEAAFVREALS
;
A
#
# COMPACT_ATOMS: atom_id res chain seq x y z
N MET A 1 -13.00 17.47 -58.74
CA MET A 1 -12.53 18.45 -59.75
C MET A 1 -12.32 17.86 -61.14
N VAL A 2 -11.54 16.78 -61.28
CA VAL A 2 -11.21 16.17 -62.59
C VAL A 2 -12.44 15.72 -63.39
N VAL A 3 -13.44 15.11 -62.74
CA VAL A 3 -14.68 14.65 -63.39
C VAL A 3 -15.54 15.80 -63.90
N ILE A 4 -15.63 16.91 -63.15
CA ILE A 4 -16.38 18.11 -63.55
C ILE A 4 -15.72 18.74 -64.79
N LEU A 5 -14.39 18.84 -64.78
CA LEU A 5 -13.62 19.38 -65.90
C LEU A 5 -13.78 18.53 -67.18
N LEU A 6 -13.76 17.19 -67.04
CA LEU A 6 -14.00 16.25 -68.13
C LEU A 6 -15.43 16.35 -68.68
N SER A 7 -16.44 16.46 -67.81
CA SER A 7 -17.84 16.61 -68.24
C SER A 7 -18.08 17.96 -68.95
N LEU A 8 -17.44 19.03 -68.50
CA LEU A 8 -17.49 20.34 -69.13
C LEU A 8 -16.83 20.31 -70.51
N LEU A 9 -15.64 19.71 -70.62
CA LEU A 9 -14.92 19.55 -71.88
C LEU A 9 -15.71 18.70 -72.89
N LEU A 10 -16.35 17.61 -72.43
CA LEU A 10 -17.19 16.76 -73.27
C LEU A 10 -18.43 17.52 -73.78
N SER A 11 -19.05 18.32 -72.90
CA SER A 11 -20.22 19.15 -73.22
C SER A 11 -19.87 20.25 -74.24
N VAL A 12 -18.75 20.94 -74.05
CA VAL A 12 -18.24 21.95 -74.98
C VAL A 12 -17.84 21.34 -76.33
N GLY A 13 -17.25 20.13 -76.31
CA GLY A 13 -16.92 19.37 -77.52
C GLY A 13 -18.17 19.01 -78.31
N LEU A 14 -19.20 18.48 -77.66
CA LEU A 14 -20.46 18.08 -78.33
C LEU A 14 -21.23 19.27 -78.91
N VAL A 15 -21.25 20.42 -78.23
CA VAL A 15 -21.90 21.65 -78.74
C VAL A 15 -21.13 22.24 -79.93
N SER A 16 -19.81 22.07 -79.99
CA SER A 16 -18.99 22.60 -81.09
C SER A 16 -19.18 21.85 -82.42
N PHE A 17 -19.69 20.62 -82.39
CA PHE A 17 -19.94 19.80 -83.57
C PHE A 17 -21.35 19.97 -84.16
N ASP A 18 -22.24 20.71 -83.50
CA ASP A 18 -23.61 20.92 -83.95
C ASP A 18 -23.74 22.25 -84.71
N HIS A 19 -23.81 22.18 -86.06
CA HIS A 19 -23.83 23.37 -86.93
C HIS A 19 -25.24 23.88 -87.27
N GLU A 20 -26.31 23.26 -86.74
CA GLU A 20 -27.70 23.65 -87.04
C GLU A 20 -28.39 24.50 -85.96
N THR A 21 -27.75 24.70 -84.80
CA THR A 21 -28.37 25.40 -83.67
C THR A 21 -28.03 26.89 -83.60
N SER A 22 -29.03 27.72 -83.27
CA SER A 22 -28.86 29.16 -83.08
C SER A 22 -27.92 29.45 -81.91
N ARG A 23 -27.02 30.44 -82.05
CA ARG A 23 -26.04 30.84 -81.02
C ARG A 23 -26.66 31.06 -79.63
N ALA A 24 -27.91 31.50 -79.57
CA ALA A 24 -28.63 31.69 -78.30
C ALA A 24 -28.96 30.35 -77.60
N GLN A 25 -29.27 29.29 -78.35
CA GLN A 25 -29.55 27.96 -77.81
C GLN A 25 -28.27 27.26 -77.34
N GLN A 26 -27.16 27.45 -78.05
CA GLN A 26 -25.85 26.92 -77.64
C GLN A 26 -25.37 27.54 -76.31
N VAL A 27 -25.54 28.87 -76.14
CA VAL A 27 -25.22 29.56 -74.89
C VAL A 27 -26.16 29.13 -73.76
N GLY A 28 -27.44 28.94 -74.05
CA GLY A 28 -28.43 28.43 -73.08
C GLY A 28 -28.08 27.02 -72.58
N ALA A 29 -27.74 26.10 -73.49
CA ALA A 29 -27.36 24.73 -73.16
C ALA A 29 -26.08 24.67 -72.30
N LEU A 30 -25.07 25.48 -72.64
CA LEU A 30 -23.85 25.62 -71.85
C LEU A 30 -24.12 26.19 -70.46
N GLY A 31 -24.99 27.22 -70.36
CA GLY A 31 -25.41 27.79 -69.10
C GLY A 31 -26.13 26.78 -68.19
N THR A 32 -27.04 25.99 -68.75
CA THR A 32 -27.75 24.94 -68.00
C THR A 32 -26.82 23.80 -67.56
N GLY A 33 -25.83 23.43 -68.37
CA GLY A 33 -24.84 22.41 -68.02
C GLY A 33 -23.91 22.86 -66.90
N ILE A 34 -23.46 24.12 -66.93
CA ILE A 34 -22.64 24.71 -65.86
C ILE A 34 -23.45 24.84 -64.56
N ALA A 35 -24.69 25.35 -64.64
CA ALA A 35 -25.55 25.49 -63.48
C ALA A 35 -25.89 24.12 -62.84
N GLY A 36 -26.23 23.12 -63.65
CA GLY A 36 -26.48 21.76 -63.19
C GLY A 36 -25.25 21.12 -62.53
N SER A 37 -24.06 21.33 -63.10
CA SER A 37 -22.80 20.83 -62.54
C SER A 37 -22.43 21.51 -61.22
N ALA A 38 -22.69 22.81 -61.10
CA ALA A 38 -22.46 23.55 -59.86
C ALA A 38 -23.40 23.07 -58.74
N VAL A 39 -24.69 22.88 -59.04
CA VAL A 39 -25.67 22.35 -58.08
C VAL A 39 -25.28 20.93 -57.66
N PHE A 40 -24.91 20.08 -58.60
CA PHE A 40 -24.48 18.71 -58.30
C PHE A 40 -23.20 18.68 -57.45
N ALA A 41 -22.21 19.53 -57.77
CA ALA A 41 -20.99 19.66 -56.98
C ALA A 41 -21.28 20.13 -55.54
N LEU A 42 -22.22 21.05 -55.36
CA LEU A 42 -22.65 21.52 -54.05
C LEU A 42 -23.35 20.40 -53.25
N ILE A 43 -24.22 19.62 -53.88
CA ILE A 43 -24.90 18.48 -53.24
C ILE A 43 -23.89 17.41 -52.80
N ILE A 44 -22.94 17.06 -53.68
CA ILE A 44 -21.90 16.09 -53.37
C ILE A 44 -20.95 16.61 -52.28
N SER A 45 -20.56 17.89 -52.33
CA SER A 45 -19.74 18.50 -51.26
C SER A 45 -20.48 18.44 -49.93
N TRP A 46 -21.76 18.80 -49.91
CA TRP A 46 -22.58 18.75 -48.69
C TRP A 46 -22.74 17.33 -48.13
N LEU A 47 -22.92 16.34 -49.01
CA LEU A 47 -23.03 14.93 -48.61
C LEU A 47 -21.69 14.41 -48.05
N LEU A 48 -20.58 14.75 -48.70
CA LEU A 48 -19.24 14.38 -48.25
C LEU A 48 -18.88 15.03 -46.91
N ASP A 49 -19.22 16.31 -46.72
CA ASP A 49 -18.99 17.01 -45.46
C ASP A 49 -19.84 16.38 -44.33
N ALA A 50 -21.11 16.07 -44.60
CA ALA A 50 -21.98 15.43 -43.61
C ALA A 50 -21.52 14.02 -43.20
N GLU A 51 -20.96 13.26 -44.14
CA GLU A 51 -20.44 11.91 -43.87
C GLU A 51 -19.06 11.95 -43.22
N HIS A 52 -18.21 12.93 -43.60
CA HIS A 52 -16.93 13.18 -42.96
C HIS A 52 -17.10 13.63 -41.50
N ASP A 53 -18.05 14.52 -41.21
CA ASP A 53 -18.35 14.97 -39.84
C ASP A 53 -18.86 13.83 -38.97
N ARG A 54 -19.74 12.96 -39.49
CA ARG A 54 -20.22 11.78 -38.75
C ARG A 54 -19.12 10.77 -38.52
N PHE A 55 -18.27 10.53 -39.53
CA PHE A 55 -17.13 9.62 -39.42
C PHE A 55 -16.14 10.13 -38.38
N LEU A 56 -15.77 11.41 -38.44
CA LEU A 56 -14.88 12.06 -37.47
C LEU A 56 -15.46 12.00 -36.06
N GLN A 57 -16.73 12.38 -35.87
CA GLN A 57 -17.35 12.33 -34.54
C GLN A 57 -17.38 10.93 -33.96
N THR A 58 -17.75 9.91 -34.74
CA THR A 58 -17.91 8.54 -34.24
C THR A 58 -16.57 7.85 -34.00
N GLN A 59 -15.60 8.01 -34.90
CA GLN A 59 -14.25 7.43 -34.73
C GLN A 59 -13.48 8.14 -33.61
N LEU A 60 -13.51 9.47 -33.56
CA LEU A 60 -12.80 10.23 -32.53
C LEU A 60 -13.41 9.98 -31.14
N SER A 61 -14.74 10.00 -31.00
CA SER A 61 -15.38 9.72 -29.70
C SER A 61 -15.05 8.32 -29.21
N GLY A 62 -15.22 7.29 -30.04
CA GLY A 62 -14.92 5.91 -29.65
C GLY A 62 -13.44 5.66 -29.33
N GLN A 63 -12.52 6.28 -30.07
CA GLN A 63 -11.08 6.18 -29.77
C GLN A 63 -10.70 6.96 -28.50
N LEU A 64 -11.29 8.13 -28.26
CA LEU A 64 -11.06 8.91 -27.05
C LEU A 64 -11.59 8.21 -25.80
N GLU A 65 -12.78 7.61 -25.86
CA GLU A 65 -13.35 6.84 -24.75
C GLU A 65 -12.49 5.62 -24.43
N ALA A 66 -12.11 4.83 -25.45
CA ALA A 66 -11.25 3.66 -25.25
C ALA A 66 -9.85 4.04 -24.72
N GLN A 67 -9.26 5.15 -25.19
CA GLN A 67 -7.99 5.65 -24.67
C GLN A 67 -8.14 6.18 -23.24
N GLN A 68 -9.24 6.86 -22.92
CA GLN A 68 -9.52 7.33 -21.58
C GLN A 68 -9.65 6.16 -20.59
N ASP A 69 -10.39 5.11 -20.95
CA ASP A 69 -10.52 3.92 -20.12
C ASP A 69 -9.19 3.19 -19.93
N ALA A 70 -8.38 3.06 -20.99
CA ALA A 70 -7.05 2.49 -20.89
C ALA A 70 -6.12 3.31 -19.98
N ILE A 71 -6.14 4.64 -20.11
CA ILE A 71 -5.37 5.55 -19.25
C ILE A 71 -5.86 5.47 -17.80
N LEU A 72 -7.16 5.45 -17.55
CA LEU A 72 -7.72 5.30 -16.20
C LEU A 72 -7.39 3.94 -15.60
N ALA A 73 -7.41 2.87 -16.39
CA ALA A 73 -7.00 1.53 -15.95
C ALA A 73 -5.52 1.50 -15.57
N GLU A 74 -4.63 2.05 -16.41
CA GLU A 74 -3.20 2.14 -16.10
C GLU A 74 -2.94 3.09 -14.93
N PHE A 75 -3.67 4.19 -14.79
CA PHE A 75 -3.59 5.08 -13.63
C PHE A 75 -4.03 4.36 -12.35
N ARG A 76 -5.13 3.60 -12.36
CA ARG A 76 -5.56 2.78 -11.21
C ARG A 76 -4.54 1.72 -10.85
N LYS A 77 -3.91 1.10 -11.85
CA LYS A 77 -2.85 0.10 -11.66
C LYS A 77 -1.58 0.72 -11.07
N LEU A 78 -1.15 1.88 -11.57
CA LEU A 78 -0.04 2.64 -11.01
C LEU A 78 -0.34 3.10 -9.58
N ASN A 79 -1.55 3.60 -9.35
CA ASN A 79 -2.03 4.02 -8.03
C ASN A 79 -1.96 2.85 -7.04
N THR A 80 -2.51 1.69 -7.40
CA THR A 80 -2.49 0.49 -6.53
C THR A 80 -1.08 -0.05 -6.32
N ARG A 81 -0.21 0.04 -7.34
CA ARG A 81 1.14 -0.49 -7.27
C ARG A 81 2.09 0.35 -6.41
N TYR A 82 1.93 1.67 -6.40
CA TYR A 82 2.92 2.60 -5.82
C TYR A 82 2.39 3.50 -4.72
N LEU A 83 1.09 3.81 -4.70
CA LEU A 83 0.52 4.72 -3.71
C LEU A 83 -0.09 3.93 -2.55
N PRO A 84 -0.09 4.52 -1.33
CA PRO A 84 -0.77 3.91 -0.21
C PRO A 84 -2.28 3.88 -0.47
N LEU A 85 -2.93 2.77 -0.12
CA LEU A 85 -4.39 2.69 -0.03
C LEU A 85 -4.95 3.72 0.96
N ARG A 86 -4.17 4.00 2.01
CA ARG A 86 -4.56 4.95 3.05
C ARG A 86 -3.34 5.48 3.79
N GLU A 87 -3.43 6.74 4.18
CA GLU A 87 -2.54 7.36 5.14
C GLU A 87 -3.31 7.66 6.43
N TYR A 88 -2.69 7.38 7.57
CA TYR A 88 -3.22 7.66 8.90
C TYR A 88 -2.33 8.71 9.54
N ALA A 89 -2.93 9.85 9.89
CA ALA A 89 -2.24 10.90 10.62
C ALA A 89 -1.77 10.40 12.00
N PRO A 90 -0.64 10.92 12.52
CA PRO A 90 -0.23 10.66 13.89
C PRO A 90 -1.32 11.08 14.88
N THR A 91 -1.53 10.30 15.92
CA THR A 91 -2.54 10.60 16.94
C THR A 91 -2.15 10.09 18.32
N GLN A 92 -2.69 10.70 19.37
CA GLN A 92 -2.62 10.19 20.74
C GLN A 92 -3.70 9.15 21.05
N GLU A 93 -4.78 9.18 20.28
CA GLU A 93 -6.01 8.46 20.59
C GLU A 93 -5.96 7.04 20.04
N TYR A 94 -6.29 6.09 20.91
CA TYR A 94 -6.50 4.70 20.50
C TYR A 94 -7.91 4.52 19.91
N ARG A 95 -8.92 5.03 20.62
CA ARG A 95 -10.34 4.93 20.28
C ARG A 95 -10.65 5.72 19.02
N GLY A 96 -11.56 5.21 18.19
CA GLY A 96 -12.04 5.91 16.99
C GLY A 96 -10.99 6.06 15.89
N ASN A 97 -9.72 5.69 16.15
CA ASN A 97 -8.68 5.74 15.15
C ASN A 97 -8.88 4.61 14.13
N ARG A 98 -9.20 5.04 12.91
CA ARG A 98 -9.38 4.20 11.73
C ARG A 98 -8.22 3.24 11.49
N PHE A 99 -6.99 3.62 11.84
CA PHE A 99 -5.82 2.73 11.77
C PHE A 99 -6.04 1.43 12.54
N ASN A 100 -6.50 1.50 13.79
CA ASN A 100 -6.68 0.29 14.62
C ASN A 100 -7.83 -0.57 14.10
N ALA A 101 -8.89 0.03 13.56
CA ALA A 101 -10.00 -0.69 12.95
C ALA A 101 -9.56 -1.45 11.69
N ASP A 102 -8.87 -0.76 10.78
CA ASP A 102 -8.34 -1.36 9.55
C ASP A 102 -7.30 -2.46 9.85
N LEU A 103 -6.37 -2.20 10.78
CA LEU A 103 -5.37 -3.17 11.21
C LEU A 103 -6.03 -4.42 11.81
N THR A 104 -7.08 -4.25 12.62
CA THR A 104 -7.84 -5.35 13.21
C THR A 104 -8.54 -6.16 12.14
N ALA A 105 -9.18 -5.52 11.16
CA ALA A 105 -9.81 -6.21 10.04
C ALA A 105 -8.79 -7.02 9.21
N SER A 106 -7.60 -6.46 8.94
CA SER A 106 -6.52 -7.20 8.25
C SER A 106 -6.04 -8.40 9.07
N LEU A 107 -5.93 -8.26 10.40
CA LEU A 107 -5.55 -9.35 11.31
C LEU A 107 -6.59 -10.47 11.32
N GLU A 108 -7.88 -10.13 11.43
CA GLU A 108 -8.99 -11.10 11.44
C GLU A 108 -9.12 -11.87 10.11
N ALA A 109 -8.77 -11.21 9.00
CA ALA A 109 -8.84 -11.80 7.67
C ALA A 109 -7.64 -12.67 7.29
N SER A 110 -6.54 -12.64 8.06
CA SER A 110 -5.27 -13.26 7.68
C SER A 110 -4.95 -14.54 8.43
N GLY A 111 -4.19 -15.43 7.79
CA GLY A 111 -3.59 -16.62 8.39
C GLY A 111 -2.20 -16.37 8.98
N SER A 112 -1.55 -15.26 8.61
CA SER A 112 -0.22 -14.89 9.08
C SER A 112 -0.12 -13.44 9.57
N TYR A 113 0.76 -13.19 10.54
CA TYR A 113 1.09 -11.85 11.02
C TYR A 113 2.60 -11.71 11.18
N THR A 114 3.20 -10.82 10.37
CA THR A 114 4.60 -10.45 10.48
C THR A 114 4.75 -9.06 11.10
N PHE A 115 5.62 -8.92 12.10
CA PHE A 115 5.94 -7.67 12.76
C PHE A 115 7.44 -7.40 12.67
N ARG A 116 7.82 -6.16 12.36
CA ARG A 116 9.19 -5.66 12.47
C ARG A 116 9.20 -4.32 13.20
N GLY A 117 9.98 -4.19 14.26
CA GLY A 117 10.13 -2.93 14.99
C GLY A 117 10.89 -3.08 16.30
N ALA A 118 10.97 -2.02 17.10
CA ALA A 118 11.79 -2.03 18.32
C ALA A 118 11.33 -3.07 19.37
N SER A 119 10.01 -3.25 19.53
CA SER A 119 9.42 -4.24 20.44
C SER A 119 8.04 -4.68 19.94
N ALA A 120 7.69 -5.92 20.22
CA ALA A 120 6.45 -6.55 19.74
C ALA A 120 5.35 -6.63 20.82
N LYS A 121 5.37 -5.73 21.81
CA LYS A 121 4.48 -5.81 22.98
C LYS A 121 2.97 -5.81 22.66
N TYR A 122 2.56 -5.32 21.50
CA TYR A 122 1.16 -5.30 21.07
C TYR A 122 0.76 -6.49 20.19
N VAL A 123 1.72 -7.30 19.71
CA VAL A 123 1.46 -8.41 18.79
C VAL A 123 0.61 -9.48 19.47
N ALA A 124 1.11 -10.04 20.58
CA ALA A 124 0.40 -11.09 21.31
C ALA A 124 -1.00 -10.65 21.82
N PRO A 125 -1.17 -9.47 22.44
CA PRO A 125 -2.49 -8.97 22.83
C PRO A 125 -3.49 -8.89 21.66
N ARG A 126 -3.04 -8.44 20.48
CA ARG A 126 -3.89 -8.37 19.28
C ARG A 126 -4.27 -9.74 18.77
N VAL A 127 -3.31 -10.65 18.66
CA VAL A 127 -3.54 -12.04 18.22
C VAL A 127 -4.49 -12.75 19.17
N ARG A 128 -4.35 -12.55 20.49
CA ARG A 128 -5.27 -13.18 21.46
C ARG A 128 -6.72 -12.75 21.28
N ARG A 129 -6.93 -11.48 20.90
CA ARG A 129 -8.25 -10.86 20.84
C ARG A 129 -8.95 -11.08 19.50
N ASN A 130 -8.24 -10.86 18.39
CA ASN A 130 -8.83 -10.78 17.05
C ASN A 130 -8.08 -11.68 16.03
N GLY A 131 -7.17 -12.54 16.48
CA GLY A 131 -6.28 -13.33 15.63
C GLY A 131 -6.66 -14.80 15.52
N ASP A 132 -7.94 -15.16 15.61
CA ASP A 132 -8.37 -16.57 15.65
C ASP A 132 -7.98 -17.39 14.41
N ARG A 133 -7.82 -16.72 13.25
CA ARG A 133 -7.35 -17.35 12.00
C ARG A 133 -5.83 -17.42 11.88
N ILE A 134 -5.10 -16.71 12.74
CA ILE A 134 -3.64 -16.63 12.67
C ILE A 134 -3.04 -17.96 13.10
N THR A 135 -2.30 -18.58 12.20
CA THR A 135 -1.59 -19.84 12.44
C THR A 135 -0.09 -19.63 12.62
N ARG A 136 0.43 -18.50 12.12
CA ARG A 136 1.84 -18.13 12.19
C ARG A 136 2.02 -16.66 12.55
N VAL A 137 2.87 -16.41 13.54
CA VAL A 137 3.34 -15.08 13.92
C VAL A 137 4.85 -15.03 13.76
N ARG A 138 5.36 -14.08 12.98
CA ARG A 138 6.79 -13.82 12.87
C ARG A 138 7.10 -12.42 13.37
N VAL A 139 8.07 -12.30 14.24
CA VAL A 139 8.48 -11.05 14.88
C VAL A 139 9.97 -10.85 14.66
N VAL A 140 10.36 -9.67 14.17
CA VAL A 140 11.74 -9.21 14.23
C VAL A 140 11.80 -7.99 15.15
N MET A 141 12.63 -8.06 16.18
CA MET A 141 12.83 -6.97 17.12
C MET A 141 14.29 -6.82 17.57
N ILE A 142 14.55 -5.77 18.35
CA ILE A 142 15.90 -5.45 18.83
C ILE A 142 16.43 -6.59 19.70
N ASP A 143 17.70 -6.99 19.48
CA ASP A 143 18.40 -7.89 20.39
C ASP A 143 18.67 -7.19 21.74
N PRO A 144 18.14 -7.70 22.86
CA PRO A 144 18.32 -7.09 24.18
C PRO A 144 19.77 -7.11 24.69
N ARG A 145 20.67 -7.85 24.04
CA ARG A 145 22.12 -7.89 24.31
C ARG A 145 22.91 -6.87 23.49
N SER A 146 22.34 -6.36 22.40
CA SER A 146 23.04 -5.41 21.53
C SER A 146 22.99 -4.01 22.12
N ASP A 147 24.10 -3.58 22.74
CA ASP A 147 24.19 -2.25 23.33
C ASP A 147 24.08 -1.14 22.28
N ASP A 148 24.64 -1.35 21.09
CA ASP A 148 24.56 -0.41 19.97
C ASP A 148 23.12 -0.19 19.50
N ALA A 149 22.37 -1.27 19.28
CA ALA A 149 20.96 -1.21 18.86
C ALA A 149 20.08 -0.53 19.93
N LEU A 150 20.32 -0.86 21.20
CA LEU A 150 19.62 -0.23 22.33
C LEU A 150 19.98 1.25 22.45
N SER A 151 21.24 1.62 22.27
CA SER A 151 21.71 3.02 22.35
C SER A 151 21.13 3.86 21.22
N ALA A 152 21.16 3.36 19.98
CA ALA A 152 20.53 4.02 18.84
C ALA A 152 19.03 4.25 19.07
N ARG A 153 18.30 3.21 19.51
CA ARG A 153 16.87 3.35 19.79
C ARG A 153 16.57 4.24 21.00
N ALA A 154 17.43 4.22 22.02
CA ALA A 154 17.29 5.07 23.19
C ALA A 154 17.51 6.55 22.82
N ALA A 155 18.45 6.84 21.91
CA ALA A 155 18.65 8.19 21.38
C ALA A 155 17.41 8.69 20.62
N ASP A 156 16.79 7.85 19.78
CA ASP A 156 15.52 8.19 19.13
C ASP A 156 14.44 8.52 20.18
N ARG A 157 14.29 7.67 21.21
CA ARG A 157 13.27 7.85 22.26
C ARG A 157 13.53 9.06 23.15
N ALA A 158 14.78 9.47 23.33
CA ALA A 158 15.14 10.63 24.15
C ALA A 158 14.53 11.94 23.59
N SER A 159 14.29 12.01 22.28
CA SER A 159 13.61 13.15 21.65
C SER A 159 12.10 13.21 21.94
N ASN A 160 11.50 12.12 22.43
CA ASN A 160 10.07 12.07 22.73
C ASN A 160 9.79 12.61 24.15
N PRO A 161 8.86 13.57 24.33
CA PRO A 161 8.53 14.16 25.63
C PRO A 161 8.21 13.16 26.74
N LYS A 162 7.69 11.97 26.39
CA LYS A 162 7.42 10.88 27.35
C LYS A 162 8.66 10.44 28.14
N TYR A 163 9.84 10.62 27.58
CA TYR A 163 11.11 10.21 28.19
C TYR A 163 11.89 11.39 28.77
N ALA A 164 11.30 12.58 28.84
CA ALA A 164 11.91 13.74 29.46
C ALA A 164 12.37 13.43 30.90
N GLY A 165 13.58 13.86 31.23
CA GLY A 165 14.20 13.62 32.55
C GLY A 165 14.78 12.23 32.77
N ARG A 166 14.65 11.29 31.81
CA ARG A 166 15.30 9.98 31.89
C ARG A 166 16.70 10.02 31.30
N THR A 167 17.64 9.32 31.92
CA THR A 167 18.97 9.11 31.33
C THR A 167 18.89 8.12 30.17
N LEU A 168 19.85 8.20 29.24
CA LEU A 168 19.93 7.26 28.12
C LEU A 168 19.97 5.79 28.62
N GLN A 169 20.70 5.54 29.71
CA GLN A 169 20.77 4.22 30.33
C GLN A 169 19.41 3.73 30.83
N GLN A 170 18.63 4.58 31.52
CA GLN A 170 17.27 4.23 31.96
C GLN A 170 16.34 3.90 30.77
N ILE A 171 16.51 4.58 29.63
CA ILE A 171 15.75 4.29 28.41
C ILE A 171 16.18 2.94 27.81
N LYS A 172 17.49 2.65 27.78
CA LYS A 172 18.05 1.36 27.32
C LYS A 172 17.55 0.20 28.18
N ASP A 173 17.56 0.35 29.50
CA ASP A 173 17.09 -0.68 30.42
C ASP A 173 15.57 -0.92 30.26
N GLY A 174 14.80 0.15 30.08
CA GLY A 174 13.37 0.04 29.78
C GLY A 174 13.08 -0.60 28.41
N LEU A 175 13.92 -0.36 27.40
CA LEU A 175 13.85 -1.05 26.10
C LEU A 175 14.14 -2.56 26.27
N ARG A 176 15.18 -2.91 27.03
CA ARG A 176 15.55 -4.29 27.31
C ARG A 176 14.43 -5.05 28.02
N GLU A 177 13.85 -4.45 29.06
CA GLU A 177 12.68 -5.02 29.75
C GLU A 177 11.50 -5.18 28.78
N GLU A 178 11.22 -4.20 27.94
CA GLU A 178 10.13 -4.25 26.95
C GLU A 178 10.33 -5.39 25.93
N THR A 179 11.56 -5.66 25.51
CA THR A 179 11.89 -6.80 24.65
C THR A 179 11.65 -8.12 25.37
N PHE A 180 12.13 -8.31 26.59
CA PHE A 180 11.88 -9.55 27.35
C PHE A 180 10.40 -9.79 27.61
N ARG A 181 9.66 -8.74 27.96
CA ARG A 181 8.20 -8.81 28.11
C ARG A 181 7.50 -9.21 26.81
N SER A 182 8.00 -8.75 25.67
CA SER A 182 7.49 -9.14 24.35
C SER A 182 7.74 -10.63 24.10
N ILE A 183 8.94 -11.16 24.39
CA ILE A 183 9.24 -12.59 24.26
C ILE A 183 8.26 -13.43 25.11
N VAL A 184 8.08 -13.06 26.38
CA VAL A 184 7.16 -13.77 27.29
C VAL A 184 5.71 -13.69 26.81
N SER A 185 5.24 -12.53 26.35
CA SER A 185 3.86 -12.41 25.85
C SER A 185 3.66 -13.20 24.55
N LEU A 186 4.66 -13.22 23.66
CA LEU A 186 4.64 -14.01 22.43
C LEU A 186 4.64 -15.52 22.71
N HIS A 187 5.42 -15.99 23.70
CA HIS A 187 5.28 -17.36 24.18
C HIS A 187 3.84 -17.64 24.67
N GLY A 188 3.20 -16.70 25.34
CA GLY A 188 1.82 -16.84 25.81
C GLY A 188 0.74 -17.00 24.72
N ILE A 189 1.10 -17.00 23.42
CA ILE A 189 0.18 -17.35 22.32
C ILE A 189 0.60 -18.63 21.56
N CYS A 190 1.70 -19.29 21.97
CA CYS A 190 2.25 -20.45 21.27
C CYS A 190 1.37 -21.71 21.34
N SER A 191 0.46 -21.77 22.32
CA SER A 191 -0.53 -22.85 22.46
C SER A 191 -1.48 -22.95 21.27
N ARG A 192 -1.65 -21.87 20.49
CA ARG A 192 -2.53 -21.82 19.31
C ARG A 192 -1.75 -21.61 18.02
N VAL A 193 -0.70 -20.80 18.08
CA VAL A 193 -0.01 -20.22 16.92
C VAL A 193 1.47 -20.60 16.94
N ARG A 194 2.08 -20.87 15.78
CA ARG A 194 3.54 -20.96 15.69
C ARG A 194 4.16 -19.56 15.75
N VAL A 195 5.03 -19.33 16.70
CA VAL A 195 5.68 -18.03 16.95
C VAL A 195 7.16 -18.12 16.58
N GLU A 196 7.61 -17.22 15.73
CA GLU A 196 9.00 -17.10 15.29
C GLU A 196 9.52 -15.72 15.66
N ILE A 197 10.64 -15.64 16.37
CA ILE A 197 11.22 -14.39 16.87
C ILE A 197 12.65 -14.28 16.38
N GLY A 198 12.94 -13.28 15.55
CA GLY A 198 14.29 -12.86 15.19
C GLY A 198 14.73 -11.68 16.05
N LEU A 199 15.86 -11.83 16.73
CA LEU A 199 16.53 -10.76 17.47
C LEU A 199 17.67 -10.21 16.60
N SER A 200 17.58 -8.93 16.29
CA SER A 200 18.52 -8.26 15.38
C SER A 200 19.18 -7.06 16.05
N ALA A 201 20.50 -6.99 15.93
CA ALA A 201 21.29 -5.81 16.26
C ALA A 201 21.13 -4.68 15.22
N SER A 202 20.58 -5.00 14.05
CA SER A 202 20.41 -4.06 12.93
C SER A 202 18.94 -3.76 12.63
N ALA A 203 18.02 -4.14 13.51
CA ALA A 203 16.60 -3.80 13.35
C ALA A 203 16.45 -2.27 13.27
N SER A 204 16.01 -1.77 12.12
CA SER A 204 15.80 -0.33 11.91
C SER A 204 14.86 0.23 12.98
N SER A 205 15.35 1.20 13.74
CA SER A 205 14.61 1.88 14.81
C SER A 205 13.62 2.93 14.29
N VAL A 206 13.74 3.31 13.02
CA VAL A 206 13.06 4.47 12.42
C VAL A 206 11.61 4.14 12.03
N MET A 207 11.34 2.87 11.72
CA MET A 207 10.02 2.44 11.26
C MET A 207 9.55 1.14 11.92
N ARG A 208 8.23 0.98 12.00
CA ARG A 208 7.57 -0.28 12.32
C ARG A 208 6.82 -0.77 11.08
N VAL A 209 6.90 -2.07 10.83
CA VAL A 209 6.13 -2.75 9.79
C VAL A 209 5.24 -3.79 10.44
N GLU A 210 3.95 -3.75 10.10
CA GLU A 210 2.97 -4.77 10.45
C GLU A 210 2.39 -5.30 9.14
N MET A 211 2.51 -6.60 8.89
CA MET A 211 2.19 -7.20 7.61
C MET A 211 1.28 -8.42 7.80
N PHE A 212 0.26 -8.47 6.95
CA PHE A 212 -0.81 -9.45 6.90
C PHE A 212 -0.92 -10.01 5.47
N ASP A 213 -1.87 -10.91 5.22
CA ASP A 213 -1.97 -11.55 3.90
C ASP A 213 -2.43 -10.57 2.80
N SER A 214 -3.27 -9.59 3.16
CA SER A 214 -3.82 -8.59 2.22
C SER A 214 -3.14 -7.22 2.28
N ASP A 215 -2.46 -6.91 3.38
CA ASP A 215 -2.05 -5.53 3.68
C ASP A 215 -0.69 -5.46 4.38
N VAL A 216 0.04 -4.37 4.14
CA VAL A 216 1.20 -3.96 4.93
C VAL A 216 0.99 -2.55 5.46
N TYR A 217 1.32 -2.36 6.73
CA TYR A 217 1.26 -1.09 7.44
C TYR A 217 2.67 -0.65 7.79
N MET A 218 3.08 0.53 7.33
CA MET A 218 4.39 1.12 7.58
C MET A 218 4.23 2.37 8.42
N SER A 219 4.71 2.32 9.65
CA SER A 219 4.67 3.41 10.62
C SER A 219 6.05 4.06 10.75
N VAL A 220 6.16 5.38 10.62
CA VAL A 220 7.45 6.09 10.73
C VAL A 220 7.48 6.91 12.01
N TYR A 221 8.47 6.64 12.89
CA TYR A 221 8.55 7.26 14.21
C TYR A 221 9.19 8.65 14.21
N ASN A 222 10.15 8.90 13.31
CA ASN A 222 11.02 10.08 13.39
C ASN A 222 10.52 11.29 12.56
N MET A 223 9.27 11.28 12.10
CA MET A 223 8.65 12.49 11.55
C MET A 223 8.23 13.42 12.69
N GLU A 224 8.34 14.73 12.51
CA GLU A 224 8.11 15.74 13.57
C GLU A 224 6.75 15.56 14.28
N THR A 225 5.70 15.26 13.52
CA THR A 225 4.34 15.01 14.03
C THR A 225 4.18 13.62 14.68
N SER A 226 5.00 12.64 14.29
CA SER A 226 5.02 11.29 14.87
C SER A 226 5.79 11.22 16.19
N LEU A 227 6.85 12.03 16.37
CA LEU A 227 7.70 11.99 17.56
C LEU A 227 6.94 12.26 18.85
N ARG A 228 5.90 13.10 18.77
CA ARG A 228 5.07 13.46 19.92
C ARG A 228 3.88 12.52 20.10
N SER A 229 3.55 11.68 19.13
CA SER A 229 2.30 10.91 19.07
C SER A 229 2.45 9.49 19.60
N ARG A 230 1.45 9.00 20.34
CA ARG A 230 1.36 7.60 20.79
C ARG A 230 1.27 6.63 19.61
N PHE A 231 0.55 7.03 18.56
CA PHE A 231 0.46 6.33 17.29
C PHE A 231 1.14 7.18 16.21
N PRO A 232 2.27 6.71 15.65
CA PRO A 232 2.95 7.43 14.58
C PRO A 232 2.13 7.44 13.29
N GLY A 233 2.44 8.39 12.42
CA GLY A 233 1.94 8.43 11.05
C GLY A 233 2.21 7.09 10.35
N THR A 234 1.18 6.55 9.71
CA THR A 234 1.22 5.20 9.15
C THR A 234 0.62 5.20 7.75
N GLN A 235 1.23 4.45 6.85
CA GLN A 235 0.72 4.20 5.50
C GLN A 235 0.31 2.73 5.37
N ARG A 236 -0.83 2.47 4.73
CA ARG A 236 -1.31 1.13 4.40
C ARG A 236 -1.19 0.90 2.89
N TYR A 237 -0.63 -0.23 2.52
CA TYR A 237 -0.51 -0.67 1.12
C TYR A 237 -1.13 -2.05 0.96
N SER A 238 -1.73 -2.32 -0.22
CA SER A 238 -2.30 -3.63 -0.56
C SER A 238 -1.21 -4.65 -0.87
N ASN A 239 -1.57 -5.93 -0.88
CA ASN A 239 -0.72 -7.03 -1.35
C ASN A 239 -0.33 -6.96 -2.83
N GLU A 240 -1.04 -6.17 -3.63
CA GLU A 240 -0.71 -5.88 -5.03
C GLU A 240 0.36 -4.80 -5.20
N SER A 241 0.67 -4.06 -4.12
CA SER A 241 1.66 -2.99 -4.15
C SER A 241 3.10 -3.54 -4.24
N LEU A 242 3.97 -2.79 -4.92
CA LEU A 242 5.40 -3.07 -4.91
C LEU A 242 5.97 -2.99 -3.49
N VAL A 243 5.44 -2.06 -2.67
CA VAL A 243 5.85 -1.88 -1.28
C VAL A 243 5.60 -3.16 -0.48
N TYR A 244 4.44 -3.80 -0.62
CA TYR A 244 4.15 -5.08 0.03
C TYR A 244 5.12 -6.17 -0.41
N ALA A 245 5.36 -6.33 -1.71
CA ALA A 245 6.29 -7.32 -2.23
C ALA A 245 7.72 -7.12 -1.68
N LEU A 246 8.19 -5.87 -1.66
CA LEU A 246 9.50 -5.53 -1.09
C LEU A 246 9.57 -5.78 0.41
N GLN A 247 8.55 -5.36 1.19
CA GLN A 247 8.54 -5.60 2.64
C GLN A 247 8.45 -7.08 2.98
N ARG A 248 7.77 -7.89 2.17
CA ARG A 248 7.75 -9.35 2.31
C ARG A 248 9.14 -9.95 2.16
N LEU A 249 9.82 -9.66 1.04
CA LEU A 249 11.17 -10.17 0.75
C LEU A 249 12.18 -9.70 1.79
N GLU A 250 12.11 -8.41 2.14
CA GLU A 250 12.97 -7.82 3.16
C GLU A 250 12.70 -8.40 4.55
N GLY A 251 11.44 -8.71 4.88
CA GLY A 251 11.06 -9.35 6.12
C GLY A 251 11.69 -10.72 6.29
N GLU A 252 11.64 -11.56 5.25
CA GLU A 252 12.31 -12.87 5.22
C GLU A 252 13.82 -12.70 5.36
N ARG A 253 14.43 -11.83 4.53
CA ARG A 253 15.88 -11.59 4.52
C ARG A 253 16.39 -11.13 5.89
N ILE A 254 15.72 -10.16 6.51
CA ILE A 254 16.12 -9.66 7.84
C ILE A 254 15.97 -10.76 8.89
N TYR A 255 14.87 -11.52 8.87
CA TYR A 255 14.69 -12.64 9.79
C TYR A 255 15.83 -13.65 9.63
N ASP A 256 16.23 -13.97 8.40
CA ASP A 256 17.31 -14.90 8.12
C ASP A 256 18.67 -14.42 8.63
N LEU A 257 18.91 -13.11 8.59
CA LEU A 257 20.13 -12.47 9.09
C LEU A 257 20.12 -12.22 10.61
N CYS A 258 19.05 -12.54 11.33
CA CYS A 258 19.03 -12.39 12.78
C CYS A 258 20.03 -13.35 13.43
N GLY A 259 20.88 -12.81 14.30
CA GLY A 259 21.89 -13.60 15.03
C GLY A 259 21.30 -14.55 16.06
N THR A 260 20.10 -14.25 16.57
CA THR A 260 19.36 -15.16 17.46
C THR A 260 17.93 -15.30 16.99
N LYS A 261 17.48 -16.55 16.90
CA LYS A 261 16.14 -16.92 16.46
C LYS A 261 15.52 -17.82 17.50
N LEU A 262 14.32 -17.49 17.95
CA LEU A 262 13.53 -18.29 18.86
C LEU A 262 12.30 -18.80 18.11
N VAL A 263 11.94 -20.06 18.32
CA VAL A 263 10.71 -20.63 17.78
C VAL A 263 9.94 -21.22 18.94
N PHE A 264 8.71 -20.76 19.13
CA PHE A 264 7.78 -21.30 20.09
C PHE A 264 6.57 -21.89 19.38
N ASP A 265 6.16 -23.06 19.83
CA ASP A 265 4.98 -23.78 19.38
C ASP A 265 4.25 -24.41 20.57
N ARG A 266 3.28 -25.28 20.29
CA ARG A 266 2.45 -25.92 21.31
C ARG A 266 3.21 -26.84 22.25
N GLN A 267 4.41 -27.29 21.86
CA GLN A 267 5.25 -28.18 22.64
C GLN A 267 6.28 -27.41 23.46
N THR A 268 6.40 -26.10 23.24
CA THR A 268 7.33 -25.26 23.98
C THR A 268 6.88 -25.12 25.43
N THR A 269 7.79 -25.44 26.35
CA THR A 269 7.59 -25.42 27.80
C THR A 269 8.15 -24.15 28.45
N ASP A 270 7.75 -23.90 29.68
CA ASP A 270 8.26 -22.77 30.48
C ASP A 270 9.77 -22.88 30.75
N ASP A 271 10.30 -24.09 30.90
CA ASP A 271 11.75 -24.32 31.05
C ASP A 271 12.52 -23.90 29.79
N GLN A 272 11.97 -24.21 28.61
CA GLN A 272 12.55 -23.76 27.34
C GLN A 272 12.46 -22.24 27.16
N LEU A 273 11.36 -21.62 27.61
CA LEU A 273 11.26 -20.16 27.65
C LEU A 273 12.30 -19.54 28.60
N LEU A 274 12.48 -20.10 29.80
CA LEU A 274 13.48 -19.63 30.75
C LEU A 274 14.90 -19.76 30.19
N ALA A 275 15.23 -20.89 29.55
CA ALA A 275 16.50 -21.06 28.85
C ALA A 275 16.69 -20.00 27.76
N ALA A 276 15.68 -19.80 26.90
CA ALA A 276 15.72 -18.79 25.85
C ALA A 276 15.91 -17.36 26.41
N LEU A 277 15.27 -17.01 27.53
CA LEU A 277 15.46 -15.71 28.18
C LEU A 277 16.90 -15.52 28.69
N ARG A 278 17.51 -16.57 29.28
CA ARG A 278 18.91 -16.53 29.72
C ARG A 278 19.86 -16.35 28.53
N ASP A 279 19.64 -17.09 27.44
CA ASP A 279 20.44 -16.98 26.22
C ASP A 279 20.32 -15.58 25.57
N CYS A 280 19.16 -14.95 25.74
CA CYS A 280 18.92 -13.56 25.34
C CYS A 280 19.45 -12.53 26.35
N GLY A 281 20.20 -12.93 27.37
CA GLY A 281 20.87 -12.02 28.31
C GLY A 281 20.11 -11.70 29.60
N MET A 282 18.95 -12.32 29.86
CA MET A 282 18.29 -12.26 31.17
C MET A 282 18.86 -13.35 32.08
N THR A 283 20.10 -13.16 32.54
CA THR A 283 20.87 -14.19 33.29
C THR A 283 20.17 -14.67 34.56
N GLN A 284 19.37 -13.82 35.20
CA GLN A 284 18.61 -14.11 36.43
C GLN A 284 17.20 -14.68 36.15
N ALA A 285 16.90 -15.12 34.93
CA ALA A 285 15.58 -15.68 34.61
C ALA A 285 15.30 -16.94 35.44
N ASN A 286 14.23 -16.90 36.22
CA ASN A 286 13.70 -17.98 37.04
C ASN A 286 12.16 -17.94 37.02
N GLU A 287 11.51 -18.92 37.64
CA GLU A 287 10.05 -19.04 37.66
C GLU A 287 9.36 -17.82 38.29
N GLU A 288 9.91 -17.26 39.36
CA GLU A 288 9.38 -16.08 40.04
C GLU A 288 9.38 -14.85 39.11
N LEU A 289 10.50 -14.61 38.43
CA LEU A 289 10.62 -13.52 37.46
C LEU A 289 9.70 -13.73 36.26
N LEU A 290 9.57 -14.96 35.79
CA LEU A 290 8.63 -15.30 34.71
C LEU A 290 7.18 -15.02 35.11
N ALA A 291 6.77 -15.42 36.31
CA ALA A 291 5.45 -15.13 36.86
C ALA A 291 5.21 -13.61 36.99
N ALA A 292 6.22 -12.85 37.45
CA ALA A 292 6.14 -11.40 37.53
C ALA A 292 6.00 -10.74 36.14
N LEU A 293 6.74 -11.22 35.12
CA LEU A 293 6.62 -10.72 33.74
C LEU A 293 5.25 -11.02 33.14
N ARG A 294 4.68 -12.21 33.39
CA ARG A 294 3.32 -12.58 33.00
C ARG A 294 2.28 -11.65 33.62
N GLN A 295 2.36 -11.43 34.94
CA GLN A 295 1.45 -10.52 35.64
C GLN A 295 1.54 -9.08 35.09
N ARG A 296 2.74 -8.58 34.78
CA ARG A 296 2.92 -7.27 34.14
C ARG A 296 2.29 -7.23 32.75
N ASN A 297 2.39 -8.31 31.98
CA ASN A 297 1.78 -8.43 30.66
C ASN A 297 0.25 -8.46 30.76
N GLU A 298 -0.33 -9.23 31.67
CA GLU A 298 -1.78 -9.25 31.93
C GLU A 298 -2.32 -7.87 32.29
N ARG A 299 -1.64 -7.13 33.18
CA ARG A 299 -2.03 -5.74 33.54
C ARG A 299 -1.99 -4.81 32.33
N PHE A 300 -0.94 -4.93 31.52
CA PHE A 300 -0.81 -4.14 30.29
C PHE A 300 -1.90 -4.49 29.29
N GLU A 301 -2.22 -5.77 29.13
CA GLU A 301 -3.26 -6.26 28.24
C GLU A 301 -4.64 -5.79 28.67
N ALA A 302 -4.96 -5.87 29.96
CA ALA A 302 -6.19 -5.34 30.51
C ALA A 302 -6.31 -3.82 30.24
N ALA A 303 -5.22 -3.06 30.41
CA ALA A 303 -5.22 -1.63 30.09
C ALA A 303 -5.42 -1.36 28.59
N PHE A 304 -4.71 -2.10 27.73
CA PHE A 304 -4.84 -2.01 26.28
C PHE A 304 -6.26 -2.35 25.81
N VAL A 305 -6.86 -3.41 26.36
CA VAL A 305 -8.23 -3.81 26.03
C VAL A 305 -9.24 -2.76 26.47
N ARG A 306 -9.09 -2.19 27.68
CA ARG A 306 -9.95 -1.09 28.14
C ARG A 306 -9.88 0.12 27.20
N GLU A 307 -8.67 0.59 26.88
CA GLU A 307 -8.48 1.71 25.94
C GLU A 307 -9.00 1.41 24.53
N ALA A 308 -9.08 0.13 24.15
CA ALA A 308 -9.59 -0.33 22.88
C ALA A 308 -11.11 -0.59 22.85
N LEU A 309 -11.78 -0.62 24.00
CA LEU A 309 -13.22 -0.90 24.15
C LEU A 309 -14.02 0.29 24.69
N SER A 310 -13.39 1.17 25.48
CA SER A 310 -13.98 2.42 25.96
C SER A 310 -14.08 3.44 24.85
#